data_AF-A0A843UY07-F1
#
_entry.id   AF-A0A843UY07-F1
#
_cell.length_a   1.000
_cell.length_b   1.000
_cell.length_c   1.000
_cell.angle_alpha   90.00
_cell.angle_beta   90.00
_cell.angle_gamma   90.00
#
_symmetry.space_group_name_H-M   'P 1'
#
loop_
_entity.id
_entity.type
_entity.pdbx_description
1 polymer ?
#
loop_
_entity_poly.entity_id
_entity_poly.type
_entity_poly.pdbx_seq_one_letter_code
_entity_poly.pdbx_strand_id
1 'polypeptide(L)'
;MGYWPKVLVPSFAQGADLITFGGEVLNLAPPGRHTSTQMGTGHFSREGFRKASFFKKVQVIKAQTPNTYVSPEKTRVNIERPKCYDLEVGKNLKGNWGYFFFYGGPGGSCT
;
A
#
# COMPACT_ATOMS: atom_id res chain seq x y z
N MET A 1 9.57 0.33 -9.36
CA MET A 1 9.87 -1.11 -9.51
C MET A 1 11.33 -1.30 -9.15
N GLY A 2 11.64 -2.18 -8.20
CA GLY A 2 13.02 -2.46 -7.79
C GLY A 2 13.29 -3.96 -7.78
N TYR A 3 14.57 -4.34 -7.89
CA TYR A 3 15.03 -5.72 -7.91
C TYR A 3 16.18 -5.85 -6.91
N TRP A 4 16.08 -6.82 -6.00
CA TRP A 4 17.04 -7.04 -4.91
C TRP A 4 17.55 -8.49 -4.96
N PRO A 5 18.54 -8.79 -5.82
CA PRO A 5 19.10 -10.13 -5.91
C PRO A 5 19.96 -10.45 -4.70
N LYS A 6 19.99 -11.73 -4.29
CA LYS A 6 20.79 -12.23 -3.16
C LYS A 6 22.28 -11.86 -3.21
N VAL A 7 22.83 -11.65 -4.41
CA VAL A 7 24.24 -11.28 -4.61
C VAL A 7 24.49 -9.83 -4.20
N LEU A 8 23.52 -8.93 -4.46
CA LEU A 8 23.64 -7.51 -4.13
C LEU A 8 23.11 -7.20 -2.74
N VAL A 9 22.09 -7.94 -2.28
CA VAL A 9 21.47 -7.76 -0.96
C VAL A 9 21.37 -9.11 -0.23
N PRO A 10 22.49 -9.61 0.32
CA PRO A 10 22.56 -10.93 0.94
C PRO A 10 21.61 -11.11 2.13
N SER A 11 21.26 -10.02 2.82
CA SER A 11 20.30 -10.03 3.93
C SER A 11 18.89 -10.47 3.51
N PHE A 12 18.52 -10.32 2.24
CA PHE A 12 17.25 -10.80 1.68
C PHE A 12 17.37 -12.14 0.93
N ALA A 13 18.52 -12.83 1.04
CA ALA A 13 18.73 -14.10 0.34
C ALA A 13 17.72 -15.19 0.72
N GLN A 14 17.16 -15.12 1.94
CA GLN A 14 16.15 -16.05 2.45
C GLN A 14 14.73 -15.48 2.43
N GLY A 15 14.52 -14.33 1.78
CA GLY A 15 13.26 -13.59 1.80
C GLY A 15 13.24 -12.47 2.84
N ALA A 16 12.06 -11.89 3.04
CA ALA A 16 11.82 -10.81 4.01
C ALA A 16 10.84 -11.27 5.10
N ASP A 17 11.06 -10.81 6.32
CA ASP A 17 10.18 -11.08 7.46
C ASP A 17 8.90 -10.24 7.43
N LEU A 18 8.97 -9.05 6.83
CA LEU A 18 7.86 -8.11 6.69
C LEU A 18 7.80 -7.56 5.27
N ILE A 19 6.59 -7.51 4.71
CA ILE A 19 6.29 -6.86 3.44
C ILE A 19 5.26 -5.78 3.71
N THR A 20 5.56 -4.55 3.28
CA THR A 20 4.65 -3.41 3.39
C THR A 20 4.19 -2.97 2.00
N PHE A 21 2.92 -2.58 1.91
CA PHE A 21 2.34 -1.96 0.72
C PHE A 21 1.74 -0.64 1.14
N GLY A 22 1.97 0.41 0.36
CA GLY A 22 1.43 1.73 0.67
C GLY A 22 2.19 2.84 -0.02
N GLY A 23 2.13 4.01 0.58
CA GLY A 23 2.87 5.20 0.17
C GLY A 23 3.04 6.13 1.36
N GLU A 24 3.91 7.11 1.19
CA GLU A 24 4.25 8.09 2.22
C GLU A 24 4.13 9.49 1.64
N VAL A 25 3.56 10.41 2.41
CA VAL A 25 3.62 11.85 2.12
C VAL A 25 4.31 12.50 3.30
N LEU A 26 5.55 12.91 3.08
CA LEU A 26 6.38 13.51 4.12
C LEU A 26 6.62 14.98 3.81
N ASN A 27 6.42 15.83 4.82
CA ASN A 27 6.86 17.22 4.79
C ASN A 27 7.50 17.60 6.12
N LEU A 28 8.79 17.91 6.04
CA LEU A 28 9.60 18.31 7.18
C LEU A 28 9.87 19.83 7.18
N ALA A 29 9.31 20.59 6.25
CA ALA A 29 9.55 22.03 6.15
C ALA A 29 8.87 22.79 7.32
N PRO A 30 9.61 23.65 8.04
CA PRO A 30 9.02 24.62 8.97
C PRO A 30 7.98 25.49 8.25
N PRO A 31 6.84 25.82 8.88
CA PRO A 31 6.47 25.62 10.29
C PRO A 31 5.79 24.27 10.60
N GLY A 32 5.98 23.22 9.78
CA GLY A 32 5.39 21.90 10.01
C GLY A 32 3.93 21.76 9.56
N ARG A 33 3.48 22.67 8.67
CA ARG A 33 2.14 22.58 8.06
C ARG A 33 2.05 21.33 7.18
N HIS A 34 0.93 20.61 7.29
CA HIS A 34 0.67 19.48 6.42
C HIS A 34 0.55 19.90 4.95
N THR A 35 0.96 19.03 4.02
CA THR A 35 1.00 19.37 2.60
C THR A 35 -0.39 19.34 1.98
N SER A 36 -0.55 20.03 0.85
CA SER A 36 -1.69 19.84 -0.07
C SER A 36 -1.40 18.75 -1.12
N THR A 37 -0.40 17.89 -0.88
CA THR A 37 -0.04 16.82 -1.81
C THR A 37 -1.13 15.77 -1.78
N GLN A 38 -1.73 15.50 -2.93
CA GLN A 38 -2.70 14.42 -3.08
C GLN A 38 -2.00 13.07 -3.04
N MET A 39 -2.62 12.08 -2.40
CA MET A 39 -2.20 10.69 -2.50
C MET A 39 -3.05 9.97 -3.55
N GLY A 40 -2.40 9.28 -4.48
CA GLY A 40 -3.09 8.59 -5.58
C GLY A 40 -3.84 9.59 -6.48
N THR A 41 -5.15 9.41 -6.63
CA THR A 41 -6.02 10.31 -7.40
C THR A 41 -6.53 11.51 -6.59
N GLY A 42 -6.21 11.61 -5.30
CA GLY A 42 -6.75 12.63 -4.40
C GLY A 42 -8.14 12.32 -3.84
N HIS A 43 -8.78 11.25 -4.29
CA HIS A 43 -10.06 10.75 -3.76
C HIS A 43 -9.84 9.83 -2.56
N PHE A 44 -10.79 9.83 -1.63
CA PHE A 44 -10.76 8.92 -0.48
C PHE A 44 -11.08 7.49 -0.91
N SER A 45 -10.50 6.52 -0.21
CA SER A 45 -10.59 5.09 -0.49
C SER A 45 -12.03 4.59 -0.58
N ARG A 46 -12.92 5.10 0.28
CA ARG A 46 -14.37 4.81 0.29
C ARG A 46 -15.11 5.17 -0.99
N GLU A 47 -14.55 6.06 -1.82
CA GLU A 47 -15.15 6.42 -3.11
C GLU A 47 -14.98 5.31 -4.15
N GLY A 48 -14.07 4.37 -3.91
CA GLY A 48 -14.01 3.08 -4.59
C GLY A 48 -13.61 3.14 -6.06
N PHE A 49 -13.98 2.09 -6.80
CA PHE A 49 -13.54 1.86 -8.17
C PHE A 49 -13.92 3.01 -9.12
N ARG A 50 -12.99 3.35 -10.02
CA ARG A 50 -13.03 4.50 -10.94
C ARG A 50 -12.86 5.89 -10.29
N LYS A 51 -12.74 5.98 -8.97
CA LYS A 51 -12.47 7.24 -8.26
C LYS A 51 -11.18 7.18 -7.46
N ALA A 52 -11.12 6.27 -6.48
CA ALA A 52 -9.95 6.07 -5.65
C ALA A 52 -8.86 5.27 -6.39
N SER A 53 -7.60 5.51 -6.01
CA SER A 53 -6.49 4.66 -6.45
C SER A 53 -6.56 3.31 -5.74
N PHE A 54 -6.08 2.26 -6.41
CA PHE A 54 -6.11 0.92 -5.85
C PHE A 54 -4.95 0.05 -6.33
N PHE A 55 -4.59 -0.92 -5.50
CA PHE A 55 -3.88 -2.12 -5.91
C PHE A 55 -4.85 -3.29 -5.83
N LYS A 56 -4.92 -4.10 -6.88
CA LYS A 56 -5.74 -5.33 -6.92
C LYS A 56 -4.89 -6.53 -7.28
N LYS A 57 -5.37 -7.72 -6.93
CA LYS A 57 -4.66 -8.99 -7.09
C LYS A 57 -3.27 -8.95 -6.44
N VAL A 58 -3.19 -8.36 -5.25
CA VAL A 58 -1.95 -8.34 -4.46
C VAL A 58 -1.64 -9.77 -4.04
N GLN A 59 -0.44 -10.22 -4.40
CA GLN A 59 0.05 -11.56 -4.11
C GLN A 59 1.50 -11.46 -3.63
N VAL A 60 1.92 -12.42 -2.83
CA VAL A 60 3.30 -12.57 -2.36
C VAL A 60 3.80 -13.97 -2.67
N ILE A 61 5.12 -14.11 -2.81
CA ILE A 61 5.79 -15.40 -2.94
C ILE A 61 6.58 -15.63 -1.66
N LYS A 62 6.37 -16.78 -1.03
CA LYS A 62 7.12 -17.21 0.16
C LYS A 62 8.42 -17.88 -0.30
N ALA A 63 9.53 -17.63 0.39
CA ALA A 63 10.83 -18.22 0.04
C ALA A 63 10.82 -19.76 0.03
N GLN A 64 9.97 -20.36 0.87
CA GLN A 64 9.79 -21.82 0.97
C GLN A 64 9.03 -22.41 -0.22
N THR A 65 8.27 -21.60 -0.97
CA THR A 65 7.46 -22.04 -2.12
C THR A 65 7.64 -21.08 -3.30
N PRO A 66 8.82 -21.07 -3.93
CA PRO A 66 9.27 -19.99 -4.83
C PRO A 66 8.49 -19.82 -6.14
N ASN A 67 7.47 -20.63 -6.42
CA ASN A 67 6.61 -20.50 -7.61
C ASN A 67 5.12 -20.45 -7.24
N THR A 68 4.81 -20.18 -5.98
CA THR A 68 3.43 -20.17 -5.47
C THR A 68 3.06 -18.78 -5.02
N TYR A 69 2.10 -18.19 -5.74
CA TYR A 69 1.51 -16.91 -5.40
C TYR A 69 0.43 -17.11 -4.35
N VAL A 70 0.60 -16.50 -3.19
CA VAL A 70 -0.38 -16.56 -2.10
C VAL A 70 -0.90 -15.15 -1.80
N SER A 71 -2.16 -15.07 -1.37
CA SER A 71 -2.72 -13.80 -0.90
C SER A 71 -2.11 -13.43 0.46
N PRO A 72 -1.95 -12.13 0.78
CA PRO A 72 -1.57 -11.71 2.12
C PRO A 72 -2.55 -12.20 3.19
N GLU A 73 -2.04 -12.95 4.18
CA GLU A 73 -2.85 -13.61 5.22
C GLU A 73 -3.01 -12.77 6.48
N LYS A 74 -1.96 -12.06 6.93
CA LYS A 74 -1.89 -11.33 8.21
C LYS A 74 -1.56 -9.85 8.02
N THR A 75 -2.44 -9.11 7.36
CA THR A 75 -2.20 -7.68 7.09
C THR A 75 -2.65 -6.80 8.24
N ARG A 76 -1.87 -5.75 8.53
CA ARG A 76 -2.25 -4.64 9.40
C ARG A 76 -2.31 -3.37 8.56
N VAL A 77 -3.28 -2.51 8.85
CA VAL A 77 -3.42 -1.20 8.22
C VAL A 77 -2.82 -0.16 9.16
N ASN A 78 -1.92 0.67 8.65
CA ASN A 78 -1.32 1.79 9.37
C ASN A 78 -1.60 3.08 8.60
N ILE A 79 -2.25 4.05 9.26
CA ILE A 79 -2.62 5.34 8.67
C ILE A 79 -2.29 6.43 9.68
N GLU A 80 -1.31 7.28 9.37
CA GLU A 80 -0.86 8.33 10.30
C GLU A 80 -1.80 9.54 10.34
N ARG A 81 -2.44 9.86 9.19
CA ARG A 81 -3.31 11.04 9.04
C ARG A 81 -4.63 10.66 8.38
N PRO A 82 -5.52 9.93 9.08
CA PRO A 82 -6.75 9.35 8.50
C PRO A 82 -7.74 10.36 7.93
N LYS A 83 -7.68 11.63 8.38
CA LYS A 83 -8.48 12.71 7.82
C LYS A 83 -7.96 13.24 6.48
N CYS A 84 -6.66 13.10 6.23
CA CYS A 84 -6.00 13.58 5.02
C CYS A 84 -5.93 12.49 3.95
N TYR A 85 -5.63 11.27 4.40
CA TYR A 85 -5.44 10.09 3.58
C TYR A 85 -6.02 8.88 4.28
N ASP A 86 -6.66 8.01 3.54
CA ASP A 86 -7.25 6.77 4.05
C ASP A 86 -6.88 5.57 3.18
N LEU A 87 -7.17 4.39 3.72
CA LEU A 87 -6.95 3.12 3.05
C LEU A 87 -8.00 2.12 3.51
N GLU A 88 -8.63 1.46 2.55
CA GLU A 88 -9.62 0.42 2.79
C GLU A 88 -9.19 -0.88 2.11
N VAL A 89 -9.03 -1.93 2.91
CA VAL A 89 -8.68 -3.27 2.43
C VAL A 89 -9.94 -4.05 2.11
N GLY A 90 -9.94 -4.72 0.96
CA GLY A 90 -10.96 -5.70 0.60
C GLY A 90 -10.36 -7.04 0.19
N LYS A 91 -11.16 -8.10 0.33
CA LYS A 91 -10.79 -9.46 -0.08
C LYS A 91 -11.92 -10.05 -0.92
N ASN A 92 -11.64 -10.29 -2.19
CA ASN A 92 -12.50 -11.03 -3.11
C ASN A 92 -11.64 -12.07 -3.83
N LEU A 93 -11.26 -13.11 -3.08
CA LEU A 93 -10.29 -14.12 -3.51
C LEU A 93 -10.78 -14.98 -4.69
N LYS A 94 -12.10 -15.11 -4.86
CA LYS A 94 -12.72 -15.86 -5.96
C LYS A 94 -13.08 -14.97 -7.16
N GLY A 95 -12.93 -13.66 -7.04
CA GLY A 95 -13.26 -12.68 -8.08
C GLY A 95 -12.03 -11.98 -8.64
N ASN A 96 -12.27 -11.08 -9.60
CA ASN A 96 -11.21 -10.38 -10.34
C ASN A 96 -10.39 -9.37 -9.51
N TRP A 97 -10.76 -9.17 -8.24
CA TRP A 97 -10.11 -8.22 -7.35
C TRP A 97 -9.04 -8.88 -6.46
N GLY A 98 -9.16 -10.17 -6.12
CA GLY A 98 -8.23 -10.86 -5.23
C GLY A 98 -8.13 -10.20 -3.85
N TYR A 99 -6.93 -10.19 -3.26
CA TYR A 99 -6.60 -9.23 -2.20
C TYR A 99 -6.38 -7.86 -2.82
N PHE A 100 -7.04 -6.83 -2.31
CA PHE A 100 -6.92 -5.48 -2.83
C PHE A 100 -7.03 -4.45 -1.72
N PHE A 101 -6.61 -3.22 -2.03
CA PHE A 101 -6.90 -2.08 -1.20
C PHE A 101 -7.06 -0.83 -2.05
N PHE A 102 -8.01 0.01 -1.65
CA PHE A 102 -8.14 1.38 -2.12
C PHE A 102 -7.34 2.29 -1.21
N TYR A 103 -6.75 3.34 -1.76
CA TYR A 103 -6.02 4.34 -1.00
C TYR A 103 -6.14 5.70 -1.68
N GLY A 104 -5.97 6.76 -0.90
CA GLY A 104 -5.86 8.10 -1.45
C GLY A 104 -6.25 9.15 -0.43
N GLY A 105 -6.49 10.35 -0.93
CA GLY A 105 -6.95 11.48 -0.15
C GLY A 105 -6.37 12.79 -0.67
N PRO A 106 -7.07 13.90 -0.45
CA PRO A 106 -6.76 15.16 -1.11
C PRO A 106 -5.49 15.83 -0.59
N GLY A 107 -4.99 15.42 0.59
CA GLY A 107 -4.06 16.25 1.36
C GLY A 107 -4.71 17.59 1.74
N GLY A 108 -4.00 18.43 2.50
CA GLY A 108 -4.38 19.81 2.81
C GLY A 108 -5.68 19.96 3.63
N SER A 109 -6.83 19.72 3.00
CA SER A 109 -8.19 19.75 3.55
C SER A 109 -8.51 18.48 4.34
N CYS A 110 -7.81 18.30 5.46
CA CYS A 110 -7.96 17.16 6.35
C CYS A 110 -9.08 17.34 7.38
N THR A 111 -10.28 17.71 6.93
CA THR A 111 -11.44 17.97 7.80
C THR A 111 -12.15 16.70 8.21
#